data_AF-A0AA37T547-F1
#
_entry.id   AF-A0AA37T547-F1
#
_cell.length_a   1.000
_cell.length_b   1.000
_cell.length_c   1.000
_cell.angle_alpha   90.00
_cell.angle_beta   90.00
_cell.angle_gamma   90.00
#
_symmetry.space_group_name_H-M   'P 1'
#
loop_
_entity.id
_entity.type
_entity.pdbx_description
1 polymer ?
#
loop_
_entity_poly.entity_id
_entity_poly.type
_entity_poly.pdbx_seq_one_letter_code
_entity_poly.pdbx_strand_id
1 'polypeptide(L)'
;MIELQSILILWETFRSIFKKCFRHECVSLEDIVKNSESEGAHIVWHDLSDWENLEDLEIFEKLKNLNEFNGEVYVVTEASYKDGLGPFKLNSINLELFVENHLNLIGECFFNGDVLIVDPENLCMWVFHHEGVFAFISRV
;
A
#
# COMPACT_ATOMS: atom_id res chain seq x y z
N MET A 1 -1.94 -20.83 2.33
CA MET A 1 -3.11 -20.28 1.62
C MET A 1 -3.63 -19.13 2.47
N ILE A 2 -3.82 -17.96 1.88
CA ILE A 2 -4.33 -16.78 2.60
C ILE A 2 -5.86 -16.87 2.63
N GLU A 3 -6.45 -16.77 3.81
CA GLU A 3 -7.90 -16.69 3.97
C GLU A 3 -8.34 -15.22 3.93
N LEU A 4 -9.01 -14.80 2.85
CA LEU A 4 -9.37 -13.40 2.61
C LEU A 4 -10.11 -12.74 3.79
N GLN A 5 -11.08 -13.45 4.38
CA GLN A 5 -11.86 -12.94 5.53
C GLN A 5 -11.01 -12.72 6.79
N SER A 6 -9.85 -13.37 6.90
CA SER A 6 -8.96 -13.21 8.06
C SER A 6 -8.09 -11.95 7.99
N ILE A 7 -7.92 -11.39 6.79
CA ILE A 7 -7.06 -10.23 6.54
C ILE A 7 -7.85 -8.95 6.23
N LEU A 8 -9.13 -9.05 5.88
CA LEU A 8 -9.98 -7.87 5.64
C LEU A 8 -10.22 -7.09 6.94
N ILE A 9 -10.11 -5.77 6.85
CA ILE A 9 -10.45 -4.86 7.93
C ILE A 9 -11.41 -3.78 7.46
N LEU A 10 -12.14 -3.19 8.42
CA LEU A 10 -13.02 -2.06 8.14
C LEU A 10 -12.20 -0.80 7.85
N TRP A 11 -12.70 0.02 6.93
CA TRP A 11 -12.16 1.35 6.63
C TRP A 11 -12.03 2.22 7.88
N GLU A 12 -12.98 2.15 8.81
CA GLU A 12 -12.93 2.89 10.08
C GLU A 12 -11.72 2.48 10.94
N THR A 13 -11.43 1.17 11.00
CA THR A 13 -10.26 0.63 11.71
C THR A 13 -8.98 1.13 11.07
N PHE A 14 -8.84 0.99 9.75
CA PHE A 14 -7.67 1.47 9.02
C PHE A 14 -7.44 2.97 9.20
N ARG A 15 -8.47 3.80 8.99
CA ARG A 15 -8.38 5.26 9.12
C ARG A 15 -8.02 5.68 10.55
N SER A 16 -8.55 5.00 11.57
CA SER A 16 -8.19 5.26 12.97
C SER A 16 -6.71 4.98 13.24
N ILE A 17 -6.17 3.88 12.69
CA ILE A 17 -4.76 3.52 12.84
C ILE A 17 -3.88 4.51 12.08
N PHE A 18 -4.20 4.76 10.81
CA PHE A 18 -3.49 5.70 9.97
C PHE A 18 -3.42 7.09 10.60
N LYS A 19 -4.54 7.62 11.09
CA LYS A 19 -4.60 8.92 11.76
C LYS A 19 -3.76 8.96 13.03
N LYS A 20 -3.74 7.87 13.81
CA LYS A 20 -2.90 7.80 15.02
C LYS A 20 -1.41 7.83 14.67
N CYS A 21 -1.00 7.11 13.63
CA CYS A 21 0.42 7.00 13.23
C CYS A 21 0.91 8.23 12.47
N PHE A 22 0.13 8.73 11.50
CA PHE A 22 0.53 9.77 10.56
C PHE A 22 -0.08 11.15 10.85
N ARG A 23 -0.94 11.27 11.88
CA ARG A 23 -1.61 12.53 12.32
C ARG A 23 -2.56 13.17 11.29
N HIS A 24 -2.79 12.51 10.16
CA HIS A 24 -3.71 12.94 9.10
C HIS A 24 -4.69 11.83 8.75
N GLU A 25 -5.80 12.20 8.13
CA GLU A 25 -6.75 11.22 7.61
C GLU A 25 -6.26 10.65 6.27
N CYS A 26 -6.39 9.34 6.08
CA CYS A 26 -6.17 8.70 4.79
C CYS A 26 -7.43 8.89 3.93
N VAL A 27 -7.41 9.90 3.07
CA VAL A 27 -8.52 10.24 2.17
C VAL A 27 -8.21 9.78 0.75
N SER A 28 -7.04 10.17 0.22
CA SER A 28 -6.53 9.81 -1.10
C SER A 28 -5.00 9.69 -1.07
N LEU A 29 -4.40 9.07 -2.09
CA LEU A 29 -2.95 9.02 -2.23
C LEU A 29 -2.35 10.43 -2.38
N GLU A 30 -3.00 11.31 -3.15
CA GLU A 30 -2.61 12.72 -3.30
C GLU A 30 -2.56 13.46 -1.95
N ASP A 31 -3.57 13.26 -1.10
CA ASP A 31 -3.61 13.88 0.23
C ASP A 31 -2.49 13.35 1.13
N ILE A 32 -2.15 12.07 1.03
CA ILE A 32 -1.03 11.47 1.79
C ILE A 32 0.28 12.15 1.40
N VAL A 33 0.56 12.21 0.10
CA VAL A 33 1.78 12.83 -0.45
C VAL A 33 1.89 14.28 0.01
N LYS A 34 0.83 15.07 -0.21
CA LYS A 34 0.80 16.50 0.16
C LYS A 34 0.98 16.73 1.67
N ASN A 35 0.35 15.90 2.50
CA ASN A 35 0.50 15.99 3.96
C ASN A 35 1.92 15.62 4.39
N SER A 36 2.51 14.56 3.81
CA SER A 36 3.89 14.16 4.08
C SER A 36 4.90 15.26 3.69
N GLU A 37 4.76 15.88 2.52
CA GLU A 37 5.59 17.01 2.11
C GLU A 37 5.44 18.22 3.05
N SER A 38 4.21 18.51 3.48
CA SER A 38 3.93 19.61 4.43
C SER A 38 4.53 19.35 5.82
N GLU A 39 4.74 18.08 6.20
CA GLU A 39 5.48 17.69 7.40
C GLU A 39 7.01 17.68 7.20
N GLY A 40 7.49 18.00 5.99
CA GLY A 40 8.91 18.09 5.66
C GLY A 40 9.52 16.79 5.13
N ALA A 41 8.71 15.80 4.76
CA ALA A 41 9.21 14.61 4.07
C ALA A 41 9.71 15.00 2.66
N HIS A 42 10.92 14.56 2.31
CA HIS A 42 11.44 14.66 0.96
C HIS A 42 11.13 13.37 0.19
N ILE A 43 10.08 13.40 -0.62
CA ILE A 43 9.61 12.22 -1.36
C ILE A 43 10.43 12.08 -2.65
N VAL A 44 11.12 10.94 -2.79
CA VAL A 44 11.83 10.58 -4.01
C VAL A 44 10.94 9.65 -4.81
N TRP A 45 10.44 10.16 -5.94
CA TRP A 45 9.65 9.37 -6.88
C TRP A 45 10.56 8.59 -7.82
N HIS A 46 10.24 7.32 -7.98
CA HIS A 46 10.87 6.41 -8.91
C HIS A 46 9.89 6.16 -10.07
N ASP A 47 10.39 6.36 -11.28
CA ASP A 47 9.64 6.08 -12.49
C ASP A 47 9.69 4.58 -12.80
N LEU A 48 8.53 4.02 -13.11
CA LEU A 48 8.33 2.69 -13.64
C LEU A 48 7.50 2.79 -14.92
N SER A 49 8.01 3.57 -15.88
CA SER A 49 7.48 3.58 -17.25
C SER A 49 7.23 2.16 -17.74
N ASP A 50 6.07 1.92 -18.36
CA ASP A 50 5.63 0.62 -18.86
C ASP A 50 5.18 -0.40 -17.79
N TRP A 51 4.82 0.07 -16.59
CA TRP A 51 4.34 -0.80 -15.50
C TRP A 51 3.14 -1.68 -15.88
N GLU A 52 2.28 -1.24 -16.80
CA GLU A 52 1.12 -2.00 -17.28
C GLU A 52 1.51 -3.33 -17.97
N ASN A 53 2.76 -3.45 -18.43
CA ASN A 53 3.30 -4.66 -19.04
C ASN A 53 4.12 -5.52 -18.05
N LEU A 54 4.19 -5.13 -16.77
CA LEU A 54 4.89 -5.88 -15.72
C LEU A 54 3.92 -6.75 -14.93
N GLU A 55 4.41 -7.88 -14.43
CA GLU A 55 3.68 -8.69 -13.47
C GLU A 55 3.67 -8.01 -12.09
N ASP A 56 2.63 -8.25 -11.28
CA ASP A 56 2.50 -7.68 -9.94
C ASP A 56 3.74 -7.94 -9.05
N LEU A 57 4.34 -9.13 -9.16
CA LEU A 57 5.56 -9.48 -8.43
C LEU A 57 6.77 -8.67 -8.89
N GLU A 58 6.87 -8.33 -10.18
CA GLU A 58 7.97 -7.52 -10.69
C GLU A 58 7.89 -6.08 -10.16
N ILE A 59 6.67 -5.52 -10.11
CA ILE A 59 6.41 -4.20 -9.51
C ILE A 59 6.74 -4.25 -8.02
N PHE A 60 6.22 -5.24 -7.29
CA PHE A 60 6.45 -5.42 -5.86
C PHE A 60 7.94 -5.46 -5.49
N GLU A 61 8.74 -6.20 -6.25
CA GLU A 61 10.18 -6.27 -6.04
C GLU A 61 10.86 -4.89 -6.22
N LYS A 62 10.34 -3.99 -7.07
CA LYS A 62 10.86 -2.60 -7.15
C LYS A 62 10.60 -1.83 -5.85
N LEU A 63 9.41 -1.96 -5.27
CA LEU A 63 9.06 -1.28 -4.01
C LEU A 63 9.88 -1.83 -2.83
N LYS A 64 10.00 -3.16 -2.73
CA LYS A 64 10.78 -3.87 -1.70
C LYS A 64 12.27 -3.51 -1.73
N ASN A 65 12.80 -3.15 -2.90
CA ASN A 65 14.18 -2.67 -3.01
C ASN A 65 14.40 -1.26 -2.41
N LEU A 66 13.34 -0.48 -2.14
CA LEU A 66 13.47 0.83 -1.49
C LEU A 66 13.70 0.70 0.03
N ASN A 67 13.00 -0.24 0.66
CA ASN A 67 13.10 -0.57 2.07
C ASN A 67 12.37 -1.90 2.31
N GLU A 68 12.59 -2.60 3.43
CA GLU A 68 11.77 -3.76 3.82
C GLU A 68 10.85 -3.40 5.00
N PHE A 69 9.63 -3.92 4.99
CA PHE A 69 8.73 -3.84 6.15
C PHE A 69 8.91 -5.01 7.10
N ASN A 70 8.81 -4.74 8.39
CA ASN A 70 8.90 -5.75 9.44
C ASN A 70 7.64 -5.71 10.30
N GLY A 71 6.97 -6.85 10.42
CA GLY A 71 5.81 -6.97 11.31
C GLY A 71 4.50 -6.80 10.58
N GLU A 72 3.58 -6.02 11.15
CA GLU A 72 2.22 -5.87 10.62
C GLU A 72 2.15 -4.75 9.58
N VAL A 73 1.54 -5.03 8.43
CA VAL A 73 1.32 -4.06 7.36
C VAL A 73 -0.15 -3.95 7.00
N TYR A 74 -0.51 -2.77 6.51
CA TYR A 74 -1.85 -2.45 6.04
C TYR A 74 -1.78 -2.12 4.56
N VAL A 75 -2.61 -2.77 3.76
CA VAL A 75 -2.59 -2.64 2.30
C VAL A 75 -3.93 -2.08 1.84
N VAL A 76 -3.88 -1.06 0.99
CA VAL A 76 -5.02 -0.51 0.27
C VAL A 76 -4.70 -0.64 -1.21
N THR A 77 -5.56 -1.33 -1.94
CA THR A 77 -5.54 -1.41 -3.42
C THR A 77 -6.85 -0.83 -3.95
N GLU A 78 -6.98 -0.69 -5.27
CA GLU A 78 -8.27 -0.34 -5.91
C GLU A 78 -9.42 -1.26 -5.46
N ALA A 79 -9.12 -2.55 -5.20
CA ALA A 79 -10.10 -3.51 -4.71
C ALA A 79 -10.75 -3.07 -3.38
N SER A 80 -10.00 -2.40 -2.51
CA SER A 80 -10.45 -1.97 -1.19
C SER A 80 -11.60 -0.97 -1.25
N TYR A 81 -11.80 -0.29 -2.38
CA TYR A 81 -12.86 0.69 -2.59
C TYR A 81 -14.15 0.11 -3.17
N LYS A 82 -14.13 -1.16 -3.63
CA LYS A 82 -15.33 -1.83 -4.15
C LYS A 82 -16.30 -2.18 -3.04
N ASP A 83 -17.60 -2.17 -3.35
CA ASP A 83 -18.67 -2.43 -2.38
C ASP A 83 -18.45 -3.74 -1.61
N GLY A 84 -18.40 -3.62 -0.28
CA GLY A 84 -18.25 -4.76 0.64
C GLY A 84 -16.81 -5.22 0.90
N LEU A 85 -15.80 -4.62 0.25
CA LEU A 85 -14.39 -4.79 0.58
C LEU A 85 -13.86 -3.64 1.44
N GLY A 86 -12.62 -3.80 1.89
CA GLY A 86 -11.89 -2.82 2.68
C GLY A 86 -10.38 -3.04 2.57
N PRO A 87 -9.59 -2.32 3.35
CA PRO A 87 -8.15 -2.54 3.43
C PRO A 87 -7.83 -3.94 3.96
N PHE A 88 -6.61 -4.38 3.71
CA PHE A 88 -6.08 -5.64 4.18
C PHE A 88 -5.06 -5.41 5.28
N LYS A 89 -5.04 -6.31 6.27
CA LYS A 89 -4.07 -6.35 7.36
C LYS A 89 -3.41 -7.73 7.37
N LEU A 90 -2.10 -7.75 7.26
CA LEU A 90 -1.31 -8.98 7.24
C LEU A 90 0.08 -8.74 7.81
N ASN A 91 0.81 -9.81 8.08
CA ASN A 91 2.24 -9.70 8.40
C ASN A 91 3.04 -9.49 7.10
N SER A 92 4.10 -8.70 7.15
CA SER A 92 4.96 -8.38 6.00
C SER A 92 5.57 -9.62 5.36
N ILE A 93 5.80 -10.70 6.14
CA ILE A 93 6.27 -12.00 5.61
C ILE A 93 5.28 -12.64 4.62
N ASN A 94 4.00 -12.28 4.70
CA ASN A 94 2.95 -12.79 3.82
C ASN A 94 2.65 -11.84 2.65
N LEU A 95 3.32 -10.69 2.57
CA LEU A 95 3.00 -9.66 1.59
C LEU A 95 3.29 -10.10 0.16
N GLU A 96 4.46 -10.72 -0.08
CA GLU A 96 4.83 -11.26 -1.40
C GLU A 96 3.84 -12.34 -1.86
N LEU A 97 3.48 -13.27 -0.98
CA LEU A 97 2.48 -14.30 -1.25
C LEU A 97 1.10 -13.68 -1.53
N PHE A 98 0.75 -12.59 -0.84
CA PHE A 98 -0.51 -11.88 -1.05
C PHE A 98 -0.54 -11.19 -2.41
N VAL A 99 0.55 -10.55 -2.83
CA VAL A 99 0.72 -9.96 -4.17
C VAL A 99 0.58 -11.04 -5.24
N GLU A 100 1.34 -12.14 -5.14
CA GLU A 100 1.31 -13.25 -6.10
C GLU A 100 -0.10 -13.82 -6.30
N ASN A 101 -0.89 -13.91 -5.22
CA ASN A 101 -2.20 -14.54 -5.24
C ASN A 101 -3.37 -13.56 -5.35
N HIS A 102 -3.13 -12.25 -5.39
CA HIS A 102 -4.19 -11.23 -5.32
C HIS A 102 -5.22 -11.40 -6.44
N LEU A 103 -4.76 -11.56 -7.69
CA LEU A 103 -5.65 -11.78 -8.84
C LEU A 103 -6.58 -12.98 -8.66
N ASN A 104 -6.05 -14.09 -8.12
CA ASN A 104 -6.84 -15.30 -7.88
C ASN A 104 -7.81 -15.14 -6.70
N LEU A 105 -7.42 -14.38 -5.67
CA LEU A 105 -8.23 -14.18 -4.45
C LEU A 105 -9.32 -13.12 -4.62
N ILE A 106 -9.04 -12.07 -5.40
CA ILE A 106 -9.85 -10.84 -5.48
C ILE A 106 -10.51 -10.69 -6.86
N GLY A 107 -9.89 -11.25 -7.91
CA GLY A 107 -10.37 -11.12 -9.29
C GLY A 107 -9.78 -9.94 -10.06
N GLU A 108 -8.77 -9.25 -9.52
CA GLU A 108 -8.02 -8.20 -10.21
C GLU A 108 -6.55 -8.14 -9.77
N CYS A 109 -5.69 -7.55 -10.59
CA CYS A 109 -4.26 -7.36 -10.28
C CYS A 109 -4.09 -6.55 -8.98
N PHE A 110 -3.01 -6.83 -8.25
CA PHE A 110 -2.67 -6.09 -7.03
C PHE A 110 -2.37 -4.62 -7.36
N PHE A 111 -1.53 -4.40 -8.38
CA PHE A 111 -1.28 -3.08 -8.96
C PHE A 111 -2.25 -2.90 -10.13
N ASN A 112 -3.44 -2.36 -9.85
CA ASN A 112 -4.49 -2.07 -10.84
C ASN A 112 -4.93 -0.59 -10.76
N GLY A 113 -4.05 0.29 -10.31
CA GLY A 113 -4.34 1.68 -9.96
C GLY A 113 -3.45 2.13 -8.80
N ASP A 114 -4.01 2.93 -7.89
CA ASP A 114 -3.25 3.39 -6.73
C ASP A 114 -3.13 2.27 -5.68
N VAL A 115 -1.92 2.13 -5.13
CA VAL A 115 -1.66 1.18 -4.04
C VAL A 115 -0.91 1.89 -2.92
N LEU A 116 -1.37 1.64 -1.69
CA LEU A 116 -0.74 2.12 -0.47
C LEU A 116 -0.45 0.93 0.44
N ILE A 117 0.79 0.79 0.86
CA ILE A 117 1.20 -0.23 1.85
C ILE A 117 1.84 0.50 3.03
N VAL A 118 1.29 0.33 4.22
CA VAL A 118 1.66 1.08 5.42
C VAL A 118 2.23 0.15 6.48
N ASP A 119 3.38 0.51 7.01
CA ASP A 119 3.96 -0.05 8.22
C ASP A 119 3.76 0.97 9.37
N PRO A 120 2.72 0.78 10.21
CA PRO A 120 2.40 1.72 11.27
C PRO A 120 3.36 1.64 12.47
N GLU A 121 4.15 0.57 12.60
CA GLU A 121 5.13 0.43 13.69
C GLU A 121 6.37 1.27 13.38
N ASN A 122 6.85 1.20 12.14
CA ASN A 122 8.02 1.97 11.68
C ASN A 122 7.65 3.35 11.10
N LEU A 123 6.36 3.71 11.10
CA LEU A 123 5.85 5.00 10.61
C LEU A 123 6.27 5.31 9.17
N CYS A 124 6.23 4.29 8.32
CA CYS A 124 6.58 4.40 6.92
C CYS A 124 5.56 3.73 6.01
N MET A 125 5.65 4.00 4.71
CA MET A 125 4.74 3.48 3.72
C MET A 125 5.40 3.41 2.33
N TRP A 126 4.86 2.54 1.51
CA TRP A 126 5.03 2.57 0.06
C TRP A 126 3.77 3.13 -0.56
N VAL A 127 3.96 3.97 -1.56
CA VAL A 127 2.91 4.45 -2.45
C VAL A 127 3.29 4.09 -3.88
N PHE A 128 2.33 3.53 -4.60
CA PHE A 128 2.37 3.33 -6.03
C PHE A 128 1.19 4.08 -6.63
N HIS A 129 1.47 4.93 -7.61
CA HIS A 129 0.47 5.74 -8.31
C HIS A 129 0.16 5.12 -9.66
N HIS A 130 -1.09 5.22 -10.10
CA HIS A 130 -1.57 4.67 -11.38
C HIS A 130 -0.83 5.22 -12.62
N GLU A 131 -0.11 6.33 -12.52
CA GLU A 131 0.77 6.83 -13.59
C GLU A 131 2.10 6.07 -13.71
N GLY A 132 2.33 5.02 -12.92
CA GLY A 132 3.56 4.23 -12.97
C GLY A 132 4.72 4.84 -12.21
N VAL A 133 4.44 5.60 -11.15
CA VAL A 133 5.46 6.13 -10.24
C VAL A 133 5.26 5.60 -8.85
N PHE A 134 6.35 5.36 -8.14
CA PHE A 134 6.30 4.85 -6.77
C PHE A 134 7.33 5.53 -5.87
N ALA A 135 7.05 5.53 -4.57
CA ALA A 135 7.93 6.11 -3.58
C ALA A 135 7.84 5.36 -2.25
N PHE A 136 8.94 5.46 -1.49
CA PHE A 136 8.95 5.16 -0.06
C PHE A 136 8.87 6.46 0.71
N ILE A 137 7.94 6.52 1.66
CA ILE A 137 7.74 7.68 2.53
C ILE A 137 7.91 7.19 3.96
N SER A 138 8.93 7.70 4.65
CA SER A 138 9.08 7.54 6.09
C SER A 138 8.81 8.85 6.79
N ARG A 139 8.13 8.80 7.94
CA ARG A 139 8.00 9.97 8.78
C ARG A 139 9.38 10.38 9.34
N VAL A 140 9.65 11.68 9.33
CA VAL A 140 10.83 12.30 9.96
C VAL A 140 10.60 12.55 11.45
#